data_AF-G9XT66-F1
#
_entry.id   AF-G9XT66-F1
#
_cell.length_a   1.000
_cell.length_b   1.000
_cell.length_c   1.000
_cell.angle_alpha   90.00
_cell.angle_beta   90.00
_cell.angle_gamma   90.00
#
_symmetry.space_group_name_H-M   'P 1'
#
loop_
_entity.id
_entity.type
_entity.pdbx_description
1 polymer ?
#
loop_
_entity_poly.entity_id
_entity_poly.type
_entity_poly.pdbx_seq_one_letter_code
_entity_poly.pdbx_strand_id
1 'polypeptide(L)'
;MSAQLIERPGVKQNPGDPTFGTEAHLSFHFPSHKRPTMLYNNTCRPKRKETPMAKEVLIQIASTQSYEEGSEERMEFSAAGTLHKRENSYYIIYRDSATAGTAEVTTSLKVEPAKVTLNRMGAIDQKQIFEQGVRHSSTYVTPQGSLFLQVLTEEMKIDLTEQGGNITLKYNLFFDEQWVSHNSLRINIKEDAPQ
;
A
#
# COMPACT_ATOMS: atom_id res chain seq x y z
N MET A 1 -3.77 50.09 -16.87
CA MET A 1 -2.92 49.94 -18.08
C MET A 1 -2.91 48.48 -18.46
N SER A 2 -3.08 48.21 -19.75
CA SER A 2 -3.54 46.95 -20.33
C SER A 2 -2.40 46.07 -20.84
N ALA A 3 -2.66 44.74 -20.81
CA ALA A 3 -2.21 43.65 -21.70
C ALA A 3 -0.76 43.58 -22.22
N GLN A 4 -0.17 42.37 -22.18
CA GLN A 4 -0.09 41.55 -23.40
C GLN A 4 0.25 40.08 -23.16
N LEU A 5 -0.59 39.24 -23.75
CA LEU A 5 -0.45 37.82 -24.03
C LEU A 5 0.38 37.68 -25.32
N ILE A 6 1.33 36.75 -25.38
CA ILE A 6 2.01 36.40 -26.63
C ILE A 6 1.64 34.97 -26.99
N GLU A 7 0.82 34.83 -28.02
CA GLU A 7 0.64 33.57 -28.74
C GLU A 7 1.80 33.31 -29.69
N ARG A 8 2.16 32.04 -29.88
CA ARG A 8 2.91 31.60 -31.05
C ARG A 8 2.23 30.40 -31.72
N PRO A 9 2.30 30.33 -33.06
CA PRO A 9 1.39 29.56 -33.88
C PRO A 9 1.80 28.08 -33.98
N GLY A 10 0.81 27.24 -34.25
CA GLY A 10 0.95 25.80 -34.32
C GLY A 10 1.65 25.27 -35.58
N VAL A 11 2.09 24.02 -35.47
CA VAL A 11 2.33 23.13 -36.61
C VAL A 11 1.65 21.81 -36.29
N LYS A 12 0.67 21.45 -37.14
CA LYS A 12 0.14 20.09 -37.24
C LYS A 12 1.16 19.22 -37.97
N GLN A 13 1.42 17.99 -37.51
CA GLN A 13 1.31 16.77 -38.32
C GLN A 13 1.48 15.50 -37.46
N ASN A 14 0.90 14.43 -38.00
CA ASN A 14 0.46 13.17 -37.37
C ASN A 14 1.48 12.02 -37.58
N PRO A 15 1.22 10.78 -37.12
CA PRO A 15 2.22 9.77 -36.71
C PRO A 15 2.73 8.86 -37.84
N GLY A 16 3.87 8.18 -37.61
CA GLY A 16 4.35 7.07 -38.45
C GLY A 16 5.87 6.85 -38.37
N ASP A 17 6.25 5.73 -37.75
CA ASP A 17 7.56 5.06 -37.57
C ASP A 17 8.40 4.89 -38.87
N PRO A 18 9.58 4.19 -38.89
CA PRO A 18 10.78 4.17 -38.05
C PRO A 18 12.04 4.56 -38.89
N THR A 19 13.17 4.92 -38.27
CA THR A 19 14.49 4.73 -38.92
C THR A 19 15.60 4.34 -37.95
N PHE A 20 16.22 3.22 -38.28
CA PHE A 20 17.40 2.60 -37.70
C PHE A 20 18.69 3.40 -37.98
N GLY A 21 19.65 3.31 -37.05
CA GLY A 21 21.05 3.72 -37.18
C GLY A 21 21.59 4.03 -35.78
N THR A 22 22.63 3.41 -35.24
CA THR A 22 23.89 3.04 -35.87
C THR A 22 24.55 1.89 -35.11
N GLU A 23 25.01 0.87 -35.83
CA GLU A 23 25.86 -0.22 -35.32
C GLU A 23 27.28 0.28 -35.00
N ALA A 24 27.87 -0.23 -33.92
CA ALA A 24 29.32 -0.33 -33.77
C ALA A 24 29.71 -1.81 -33.86
N HIS A 25 30.28 -2.17 -35.00
CA HIS A 25 30.72 -3.51 -35.35
C HIS A 25 32.14 -3.72 -34.80
N LEU A 26 32.34 -4.65 -33.87
CA LEU A 26 33.66 -5.15 -33.47
C LEU A 26 33.72 -6.64 -33.77
N SER A 27 34.45 -6.97 -34.85
CA SER A 27 34.68 -8.34 -35.28
C SER A 27 35.86 -8.94 -34.52
N PHE A 28 35.63 -10.08 -33.85
CA PHE A 28 36.70 -10.96 -33.37
C PHE A 28 36.47 -12.38 -33.90
N HIS A 29 37.44 -12.86 -34.67
CA HIS A 29 37.51 -14.21 -35.21
C HIS A 29 38.11 -15.14 -34.15
N PHE A 30 37.40 -16.20 -33.77
CA PHE A 30 37.96 -17.28 -32.94
C PHE A 30 37.67 -18.66 -33.56
N PRO A 31 38.67 -19.56 -33.61
CA PRO A 31 38.59 -20.83 -34.32
C PRO A 31 37.71 -21.86 -33.58
N SER A 32 36.95 -22.62 -34.37
CA SER A 32 36.13 -23.77 -33.96
C SER A 32 37.00 -24.90 -33.41
N HIS A 33 36.89 -25.25 -32.12
CA HIS A 33 37.25 -26.58 -31.60
C HIS A 33 36.41 -26.96 -30.35
N LYS A 34 35.62 -28.04 -30.53
CA LYS A 34 35.15 -29.07 -29.58
C LYS A 34 34.59 -28.63 -28.20
N ARG A 35 33.27 -28.80 -28.03
CA ARG A 35 32.58 -28.76 -26.72
C ARG A 35 32.87 -30.05 -25.93
N PRO A 36 33.30 -29.99 -24.67
CA PRO A 36 33.19 -31.12 -23.75
C PRO A 36 31.81 -31.09 -23.06
N THR A 37 31.20 -32.26 -22.98
CA THR A 37 29.97 -32.55 -22.24
C THR A 37 30.22 -32.40 -20.73
N MET A 38 29.56 -31.45 -20.07
CA MET A 38 29.46 -31.43 -18.61
C MET A 38 28.14 -32.08 -18.19
N LEU A 39 28.23 -33.22 -17.51
CA LEU A 39 27.15 -33.81 -16.74
C LEU A 39 26.99 -32.96 -15.47
N TYR A 40 25.92 -32.17 -15.39
CA TYR A 40 25.56 -31.46 -14.17
C TYR A 40 24.50 -32.29 -13.42
N ASN A 41 24.94 -33.16 -12.53
CA ASN A 41 24.10 -33.62 -11.43
C ASN A 41 24.00 -32.47 -10.43
N ASN A 42 22.83 -31.85 -10.32
CA ASN A 42 22.50 -31.03 -9.16
C ASN A 42 21.00 -31.10 -8.87
N THR A 43 20.67 -32.04 -7.99
CA THR A 43 19.47 -32.02 -7.16
C THR A 43 19.57 -30.86 -6.18
N CYS A 44 19.06 -29.69 -6.56
CA CYS A 44 18.63 -28.70 -5.58
C CYS A 44 17.36 -28.02 -6.10
N ARG A 45 16.22 -28.67 -5.86
CA ARG A 45 14.95 -27.95 -5.84
C ARG A 45 15.03 -26.98 -4.66
N PRO A 46 14.84 -25.66 -4.84
CA PRO A 46 14.67 -24.79 -3.69
C PRO A 46 13.47 -25.31 -2.91
N LYS A 47 13.67 -25.65 -1.63
CA LYS A 47 12.55 -25.93 -0.72
C LYS A 47 11.67 -24.69 -0.75
N ARG A 48 10.49 -24.80 -1.36
CA ARG A 48 9.43 -23.80 -1.29
C ARG A 48 9.24 -23.55 0.20
N LYS A 49 9.65 -22.38 0.70
CA LYS A 49 9.31 -21.96 2.06
C LYS A 49 7.80 -22.09 2.15
N GLU A 50 7.31 -22.95 3.04
CA GLU A 50 5.88 -23.01 3.36
C GLU A 50 5.49 -21.61 3.81
N THR A 51 4.79 -20.89 2.93
CA THR A 51 4.10 -19.66 3.33
C THR A 51 3.09 -20.10 4.39
N PRO A 52 3.13 -19.58 5.62
CA PRO A 52 2.11 -19.91 6.61
C PRO A 52 0.75 -19.63 5.99
N MET A 53 -0.13 -20.64 6.01
CA MET A 53 -1.42 -20.63 5.32
C MET A 53 -2.21 -19.38 5.72
N ALA A 54 -2.52 -18.55 4.72
CA ALA A 54 -3.41 -17.41 4.92
C ALA A 54 -4.81 -17.91 5.24
N LYS A 55 -5.39 -17.40 6.33
CA LYS A 55 -6.77 -17.68 6.74
C LYS A 55 -7.69 -16.63 6.18
N GLU A 56 -8.81 -17.06 5.62
CA GLU A 56 -9.89 -16.15 5.24
C GLU A 56 -10.57 -15.59 6.50
N VAL A 57 -10.80 -14.28 6.51
CA VAL A 57 -11.35 -13.55 7.65
C VAL A 57 -12.32 -12.48 7.20
N LEU A 58 -13.32 -12.22 8.02
CA LEU A 58 -14.16 -11.03 7.94
C LEU A 58 -13.51 -9.90 8.75
N ILE A 59 -13.23 -8.79 8.09
CA ILE A 59 -12.65 -7.59 8.68
C ILE A 59 -13.74 -6.55 8.81
N GLN A 60 -13.95 -6.05 10.02
CA GLN A 60 -14.92 -5.01 10.33
C GLN A 60 -14.17 -3.78 10.82
N ILE A 61 -14.36 -2.64 10.16
CA ILE A 61 -13.67 -1.40 10.46
C ILE A 61 -14.71 -0.36 10.87
N ALA A 62 -14.48 0.25 12.02
CA ALA A 62 -15.24 1.40 12.51
C ALA A 62 -14.29 2.57 12.74
N SER A 63 -14.56 3.70 12.10
CA SER A 63 -13.80 4.94 12.23
C SER A 63 -14.70 6.03 12.80
N THR A 64 -14.17 6.82 13.71
CA THR A 64 -14.78 8.07 14.19
C THR A 64 -13.75 9.19 14.06
N GLN A 65 -14.16 10.30 13.47
CA GLN A 65 -13.34 11.50 13.29
C GLN A 65 -14.05 12.65 13.98
N SER A 66 -13.34 13.36 14.85
CA SER A 66 -13.83 14.51 15.59
C SER A 66 -13.01 15.74 15.19
N TYR A 67 -13.69 16.82 14.82
CA TYR A 67 -13.09 18.05 14.30
C TYR A 67 -13.17 19.19 15.32
N GLU A 68 -12.46 20.30 15.07
CA GLU A 68 -12.39 21.43 16.00
C GLU A 68 -13.75 22.09 16.22
N GLU A 69 -14.59 22.16 15.17
CA GLU A 69 -15.94 22.71 15.28
C GLU A 69 -16.91 21.85 16.12
N GLY A 70 -16.46 20.71 16.64
CA GLY A 70 -17.25 19.77 17.43
C GLY A 70 -18.10 18.80 16.60
N SER A 71 -17.96 18.83 15.28
CA SER A 71 -18.59 17.85 14.38
C SER A 71 -17.92 16.48 14.54
N GLU A 72 -18.71 15.42 14.38
CA GLU A 72 -18.23 14.04 14.39
C GLU A 72 -18.72 13.28 13.17
N GLU A 73 -17.80 12.60 12.50
CA GLU A 73 -18.10 11.70 11.40
C GLU A 73 -17.83 10.26 11.80
N ARG A 74 -18.78 9.37 11.51
CA ARG A 74 -18.67 7.93 11.76
C ARG A 74 -18.79 7.17 10.45
N MET A 75 -17.90 6.20 10.26
CA MET A 75 -17.90 5.32 9.11
C MET A 75 -17.69 3.88 9.58
N GLU A 76 -18.51 2.97 9.09
CA GLU A 76 -18.36 1.55 9.32
C GLU A 76 -18.40 0.80 8.00
N PHE A 77 -17.48 -0.13 7.80
CA PHE A 77 -17.53 -1.05 6.66
C PHE A 77 -16.98 -2.41 7.03
N SER A 78 -17.35 -3.42 6.25
CA SER A 78 -16.82 -4.77 6.38
C SER A 78 -16.28 -5.25 5.04
N ALA A 79 -15.20 -6.02 5.08
CA ALA A 79 -14.56 -6.59 3.91
C ALA A 79 -14.08 -8.01 4.21
N ALA A 80 -14.21 -8.90 3.22
CA ALA A 80 -13.49 -10.17 3.25
C ALA A 80 -12.00 -9.91 3.00
N GLY A 81 -11.15 -10.67 3.68
CA GLY A 81 -9.71 -10.56 3.52
C GLY A 81 -8.98 -11.75 4.10
N THR A 82 -7.67 -11.62 4.24
CA THR A 82 -6.82 -12.68 4.74
C THR A 82 -6.03 -12.24 5.97
N LEU A 83 -5.84 -13.16 6.90
CA LEU A 83 -4.97 -13.04 8.07
C LEU A 83 -3.89 -14.11 7.99
N HIS A 84 -2.62 -13.71 8.12
CA HIS A 84 -1.53 -14.65 8.31
C HIS A 84 -0.49 -14.11 9.29
N LYS A 85 0.18 -15.02 9.98
CA LYS A 85 1.27 -14.70 10.90
C LYS A 85 2.59 -15.05 10.23
N ARG A 86 3.56 -14.15 10.33
CA ARG A 86 4.94 -14.41 9.94
C ARG A 86 5.87 -13.85 11.01
N GLU A 87 6.71 -14.71 11.56
CA GLU A 87 7.60 -14.38 12.67
C GLU A 87 6.80 -13.80 13.86
N ASN A 88 7.09 -12.56 14.27
CA ASN A 88 6.42 -11.85 15.36
C ASN A 88 5.44 -10.79 14.86
N SER A 89 4.91 -10.96 13.65
CA SER A 89 3.98 -10.01 13.03
C SER A 89 2.76 -10.71 12.44
N TYR A 90 1.62 -10.04 12.53
CA TYR A 90 0.42 -10.40 11.81
C TYR A 90 0.27 -9.52 10.57
N TYR A 91 -0.27 -10.11 9.52
CA TYR A 91 -0.52 -9.46 8.24
C TYR A 91 -1.99 -9.66 7.91
N ILE A 92 -2.68 -8.54 7.76
CA ILE A 92 -4.09 -8.50 7.35
C ILE A 92 -4.13 -7.84 5.98
N ILE A 93 -4.78 -8.46 5.00
CA ILE A 93 -4.89 -7.93 3.64
C ILE A 93 -6.33 -8.00 3.19
N TYR A 94 -6.87 -6.88 2.70
CA TYR A 94 -8.21 -6.81 2.14
C TYR A 94 -8.27 -5.81 0.98
N ARG A 95 -9.32 -5.91 0.18
CA ARG A 95 -9.62 -4.97 -0.90
C ARG A 95 -10.69 -4.01 -0.43
N ASP A 96 -10.41 -2.73 -0.57
CA ASP A 96 -11.33 -1.65 -0.26
C ASP A 96 -12.06 -1.24 -1.54
N SER A 97 -13.39 -1.24 -1.50
CA SER A 97 -14.25 -0.74 -2.57
C SER A 97 -14.68 0.71 -2.31
N ALA A 98 -13.89 1.48 -1.56
CA ALA A 98 -14.19 2.85 -1.13
C ALA A 98 -14.53 3.84 -2.26
N THR A 99 -14.18 3.54 -3.51
CA THR A 99 -14.55 4.40 -4.64
C THR A 99 -15.62 3.73 -5.48
N ALA A 100 -16.85 4.21 -5.39
CA ALA A 100 -17.93 3.83 -6.31
C ALA A 100 -17.45 4.03 -7.76
N GLY A 101 -17.24 2.94 -8.50
CA GLY A 101 -16.87 3.02 -9.91
C GLY A 101 -16.03 1.86 -10.40
N THR A 102 -14.72 1.89 -10.16
CA THR A 102 -13.75 0.97 -10.81
C THR A 102 -12.37 0.93 -10.13
N ALA A 103 -12.14 1.73 -9.09
CA ALA A 103 -10.80 1.96 -8.54
C ALA A 103 -10.57 1.05 -7.33
N GLU A 104 -9.78 0.00 -7.52
CA GLU A 104 -9.44 -0.97 -6.48
C GLU A 104 -8.28 -0.45 -5.62
N VAL A 105 -8.44 -0.51 -4.29
CA VAL A 105 -7.36 -0.24 -3.34
C VAL A 105 -7.12 -1.50 -2.53
N THR A 106 -5.91 -2.03 -2.59
CA THR A 106 -5.49 -3.10 -1.69
C THR A 106 -4.92 -2.49 -0.43
N THR A 107 -5.53 -2.76 0.71
CA THR A 107 -5.03 -2.35 2.02
C THR A 107 -4.37 -3.53 2.70
N SER A 108 -3.14 -3.32 3.16
CA SER A 108 -2.38 -4.26 3.96
C SER A 108 -1.99 -3.64 5.30
N LEU A 109 -2.23 -4.36 6.38
CA LEU A 109 -1.82 -4.00 7.73
C LEU A 109 -0.73 -4.98 8.17
N LYS A 110 0.45 -4.47 8.48
CA LYS A 110 1.46 -5.19 9.24
C LYS A 110 1.32 -4.78 10.71
N VAL A 111 1.04 -5.75 11.56
CA VAL A 111 0.80 -5.56 12.98
C VAL A 111 1.97 -6.17 13.76
N GLU A 112 2.76 -5.31 14.37
CA GLU A 112 3.87 -5.64 15.27
C GLU A 112 3.48 -5.25 16.71
N PRO A 113 4.14 -5.79 17.75
CA PRO A 113 3.74 -5.56 19.14
C PRO A 113 3.62 -4.08 19.54
N ALA A 114 4.47 -3.21 18.99
CA ALA A 114 4.53 -1.79 19.31
C ALA A 114 4.31 -0.90 18.07
N LYS A 115 3.84 -1.44 16.95
CA LYS A 115 3.71 -0.67 15.70
C LYS A 115 2.71 -1.31 14.74
N VAL A 116 1.85 -0.49 14.14
CA VAL A 116 0.99 -0.90 13.02
C VAL A 116 1.41 -0.12 11.79
N THR A 117 1.67 -0.81 10.68
CA THR A 117 1.92 -0.18 9.39
C THR A 117 0.75 -0.46 8.46
N LEU A 118 0.05 0.59 8.02
CA LEU A 118 -0.95 0.54 6.98
C LEU A 118 -0.29 0.88 5.65
N ASN A 119 -0.50 0.02 4.65
CA ASN A 119 -0.04 0.22 3.30
C ASN A 119 -1.20 0.02 2.32
N ARG A 120 -1.62 1.12 1.70
CA ARG A 120 -2.61 1.17 0.62
C ARG A 120 -1.88 1.23 -0.71
N MET A 121 -2.34 0.44 -1.67
CA MET A 121 -1.82 0.43 -3.04
C MET A 121 -2.96 0.40 -4.05
N GLY A 122 -2.81 1.11 -5.16
CA GLY A 122 -3.75 1.11 -6.27
C GLY A 122 -4.28 2.52 -6.58
N ALA A 123 -5.59 2.71 -6.52
CA ALA A 123 -6.17 4.04 -6.73
C ALA A 123 -5.78 5.06 -5.64
N ILE A 124 -5.36 4.55 -4.48
CA ILE A 124 -4.75 5.32 -3.39
C ILE A 124 -3.45 4.62 -3.02
N ASP A 125 -2.34 5.36 -3.03
CA ASP A 125 -1.07 4.89 -2.50
C ASP A 125 -0.75 5.66 -1.21
N GLN A 126 -0.51 4.92 -0.12
CA GLN A 126 -0.14 5.49 1.16
C GLN A 126 0.55 4.46 2.03
N LYS A 127 1.65 4.84 2.67
CA LYS A 127 2.25 4.07 3.77
C LYS A 127 2.19 4.89 5.06
N GLN A 128 1.30 4.51 5.96
CA GLN A 128 1.12 5.14 7.26
C GLN A 128 1.65 4.23 8.37
N ILE A 129 2.39 4.81 9.32
CA ILE A 129 2.86 4.11 10.51
C ILE A 129 2.10 4.68 11.72
N PHE A 130 1.65 3.78 12.59
CA PHE A 130 1.08 4.07 13.89
C PHE A 130 2.00 3.47 14.95
N GLU A 131 2.50 4.33 15.82
CA GLU A 131 3.40 3.99 16.91
C GLU A 131 3.14 4.97 18.05
N GLN A 132 2.79 4.45 19.21
CA GLN A 132 2.28 5.27 20.31
C GLN A 132 3.33 6.29 20.78
N GLY A 133 2.93 7.56 20.86
CA GLY A 133 3.80 8.67 21.24
C GLY A 133 4.74 9.17 20.14
N VAL A 134 4.74 8.57 18.94
CA VAL A 134 5.62 8.95 17.83
C VAL A 134 4.79 9.59 16.71
N ARG A 135 5.27 10.73 16.18
CA ARG A 135 4.68 11.41 15.02
C ARG A 135 5.31 10.87 13.75
N HIS A 136 4.50 10.27 12.87
CA HIS A 136 4.93 9.72 11.59
C HIS A 136 4.32 10.49 10.43
N SER A 137 5.15 10.85 9.45
CA SER A 137 4.73 11.46 8.19
C SER A 137 4.40 10.41 7.14
N SER A 138 3.41 10.69 6.30
CA SER A 138 3.10 9.89 5.11
C SER A 138 2.66 10.78 3.95
N THR A 139 2.81 10.27 2.73
CA THR A 139 2.23 10.88 1.54
C THR A 139 0.99 10.08 1.14
N TYR A 140 -0.15 10.76 1.04
CA TYR A 140 -1.40 10.22 0.55
C TYR A 140 -1.55 10.60 -0.92
N VAL A 141 -1.41 9.62 -1.81
CA VAL A 141 -1.42 9.83 -3.27
C VAL A 141 -2.74 9.36 -3.84
N THR A 142 -3.40 10.22 -4.62
CA THR A 142 -4.56 9.90 -5.44
C THR A 142 -4.31 10.34 -6.88
N PRO A 143 -5.17 9.98 -7.85
CA PRO A 143 -5.01 10.43 -9.24
C PRO A 143 -5.07 11.95 -9.40
N GLN A 144 -5.68 12.67 -8.45
CA GLN A 144 -5.85 14.13 -8.50
C GLN A 144 -4.67 14.88 -7.88
N GLY A 145 -3.79 14.20 -7.13
CA GLY A 145 -2.66 14.85 -6.48
C GLY A 145 -2.13 14.07 -5.29
N SER A 146 -1.28 14.71 -4.51
CA SER A 146 -0.68 14.12 -3.31
C SER A 146 -0.79 15.07 -2.13
N LEU A 147 -1.12 14.53 -0.95
CA LEU A 147 -1.20 15.27 0.29
C LEU A 147 -0.14 14.76 1.26
N PHE A 148 0.56 15.67 1.92
CA PHE A 148 1.49 15.33 2.99
C PHE A 148 0.73 15.34 4.32
N LEU A 149 0.71 14.18 4.99
CA LEU A 149 -0.01 13.97 6.23
C LEU A 149 0.97 13.64 7.36
N GLN A 150 0.60 13.99 8.57
CA GLN A 150 1.29 13.58 9.78
C GLN A 150 0.29 13.00 10.76
N VAL A 151 0.70 11.93 11.45
CA VAL A 151 -0.13 11.24 12.44
C VAL A 151 0.66 11.12 13.74
N LEU A 152 0.06 11.58 14.85
CA LEU A 152 0.54 11.30 16.19
C LEU A 152 -0.40 10.29 16.86
N THR A 153 0.09 9.08 17.11
CA THR A 153 -0.71 8.04 17.77
C THR A 153 -0.69 8.23 19.28
N GLU A 154 -1.84 8.43 19.88
CA GLU A 154 -1.98 8.63 21.33
C GLU A 154 -2.21 7.32 22.07
N GLU A 155 -3.01 6.43 21.48
CA GLU A 155 -3.35 5.13 22.06
C GLU A 155 -3.29 4.06 20.98
N MET A 156 -2.62 2.96 21.29
CA MET A 156 -2.62 1.77 20.45
C MET A 156 -2.82 0.53 21.32
N LYS A 157 -3.90 -0.21 21.04
CA LYS A 157 -4.22 -1.48 21.68
C LYS A 157 -4.33 -2.55 20.62
N ILE A 158 -3.55 -3.61 20.79
CA ILE A 158 -3.49 -4.75 19.87
C ILE A 158 -3.78 -5.99 20.70
N ASP A 159 -4.92 -6.62 20.43
CA ASP A 159 -5.29 -7.93 20.95
C ASP A 159 -5.60 -8.82 19.74
N LEU A 160 -4.54 -9.31 19.09
CA LEU A 160 -4.64 -10.05 17.84
C LEU A 160 -3.95 -11.40 17.97
N THR A 161 -4.65 -12.44 17.55
CA THR A 161 -4.17 -13.82 17.54
C THR A 161 -4.28 -14.40 16.14
N GLU A 162 -3.87 -15.66 15.97
CA GLU A 162 -4.04 -16.39 14.72
C GLU A 162 -5.51 -16.70 14.39
N GLN A 163 -6.45 -16.48 15.33
CA GLN A 163 -7.89 -16.66 15.13
C GLN A 163 -8.64 -15.34 14.92
N GLY A 164 -7.91 -14.22 14.77
CA GLY A 164 -8.48 -12.89 14.75
C GLY A 164 -8.34 -12.19 16.10
N GLY A 165 -9.11 -11.11 16.27
CA GLY A 165 -8.98 -10.21 17.41
C GLY A 165 -9.33 -8.76 17.08
N ASN A 166 -8.79 -7.83 17.86
CA ASN A 166 -9.10 -6.41 17.80
C ASN A 166 -7.84 -5.55 17.76
N ILE A 167 -7.90 -4.48 16.97
CA ILE A 167 -6.92 -3.40 16.96
C ILE A 167 -7.68 -2.11 17.20
N THR A 168 -7.23 -1.31 18.16
CA THR A 168 -7.75 0.04 18.40
C THR A 168 -6.61 1.04 18.32
N LEU A 169 -6.81 2.07 17.50
CA LEU A 169 -5.88 3.18 17.33
C LEU A 169 -6.63 4.47 17.63
N LYS A 170 -6.05 5.34 18.46
CA LYS A 170 -6.47 6.74 18.60
C LYS A 170 -5.31 7.63 18.22
N TYR A 171 -5.57 8.61 17.37
CA TYR A 171 -4.52 9.45 16.82
C TYR A 171 -5.01 10.83 16.41
N ASN A 172 -4.11 11.79 16.45
CA ASN A 172 -4.32 13.11 15.85
C ASN A 172 -3.79 13.10 14.42
N LEU A 173 -4.58 13.63 13.50
CA LEU A 173 -4.20 13.87 12.12
C LEU A 173 -3.78 15.33 11.96
N PHE A 174 -2.70 15.56 11.22
CA PHE A 174 -2.21 16.87 10.89
C PHE A 174 -1.98 16.99 9.37
N PHE A 175 -2.27 18.18 8.86
CA PHE A 175 -2.02 18.60 7.48
C PHE A 175 -1.28 19.92 7.53
N ASP A 176 -0.16 20.02 6.83
CA ASP A 176 0.71 21.21 6.84
C ASP A 176 1.05 21.69 8.27
N GLU A 177 1.42 20.75 9.14
CA GLU A 177 1.69 20.93 10.58
C GLU A 177 0.49 21.34 11.46
N GLN A 178 -0.62 21.75 10.86
CA GLN A 178 -1.85 22.11 11.56
C GLN A 178 -2.64 20.86 11.98
N TRP A 179 -3.22 20.90 13.17
CA TRP A 179 -4.12 19.85 13.63
C TRP A 179 -5.41 19.89 12.81
N VAL A 180 -5.86 18.72 12.34
CA VAL A 180 -7.06 18.58 11.50
C VAL A 180 -8.18 17.89 12.25
N SER A 181 -7.87 16.76 12.91
CA SER A 181 -8.87 15.96 13.59
C SER A 181 -8.27 15.00 14.62
N HIS A 182 -9.10 14.60 15.57
CA HIS A 182 -8.87 13.44 16.43
C HIS A 182 -9.61 12.25 15.86
N ASN A 183 -8.95 11.10 15.75
CA ASN A 183 -9.46 9.93 15.05
C ASN A 183 -9.39 8.71 15.94
N SER A 184 -10.44 7.89 15.93
CA SER A 184 -10.48 6.57 16.53
C SER A 184 -10.78 5.54 15.45
N LEU A 185 -9.84 4.62 15.23
CA LEU A 185 -9.98 3.49 14.31
C LEU A 185 -10.03 2.18 15.09
N ARG A 186 -11.11 1.43 14.92
CA ARG A 186 -11.28 0.08 15.46
C ARG A 186 -11.35 -0.91 14.32
N ILE A 187 -10.55 -1.96 14.40
CA ILE A 187 -10.46 -3.03 13.42
C ILE A 187 -10.73 -4.33 14.17
N ASN A 188 -11.82 -5.00 13.83
CA ASN A 188 -12.18 -6.30 14.36
C ASN A 188 -11.98 -7.34 13.25
N ILE A 189 -11.28 -8.42 13.57
CA ILE A 189 -10.96 -9.50 12.65
C ILE A 189 -11.57 -10.78 13.21
N LYS A 190 -12.41 -11.46 12.43
CA LYS A 190 -13.03 -12.73 12.78
C LYS A 190 -12.80 -13.74 11.68
N GLU A 191 -12.72 -15.01 12.05
CA GLU A 191 -12.73 -16.10 11.08
C GLU A 191 -14.01 -16.03 10.24
N ASP A 192 -13.85 -16.11 8.91
CA ASP A 192 -14.97 -16.20 7.99
C ASP A 192 -15.42 -17.66 7.93
N ALA A 193 -16.23 -18.07 8.91
CA ALA A 193 -16.79 -19.41 8.92
C ALA A 193 -17.78 -19.54 7.76
N PRO A 194 -17.64 -20.53 6.86
CA PRO A 194 -18.65 -20.80 5.85
C PRO A 194 -19.99 -21.07 6.56
N GLN A 195 -21.03 -20.31 6.20
CA GLN A 195 -22.41 -20.56 6.64
C GLN A 195 -22.99 -21.83 6.03
#